data_AF-A0A916RWV5-F1
#
_entry.id   AF-A0A916RWV5-F1
#
_cell.length_a   1.000
_cell.length_b   1.000
_cell.length_c   1.000
_cell.angle_alpha   90.00
_cell.angle_beta   90.00
_cell.angle_gamma   90.00
#
_symmetry.space_group_name_H-M   'P 1'
#
loop_
_entity.id
_entity.type
_entity.pdbx_description
1 polymer ?
#
loop_
_entity_poly.entity_id
_entity_poly.type
_entity_poly.pdbx_seq_one_letter_code
_entity_poly.pdbx_strand_id
1 'polypeptide(L)'
;MRFAWLIPGALGIAVLSCGRTCVAAPAAPGSTISSFADYTAHLDSLREVILLCRNDAAQCQSSKVGADQRIEPEGFTAKYGWLRDAIDRSKDKALKDRDAILDSALTRVGVEESEAHQNADAAGFDNARRVANDILATPEFQRVQGPSWWEQKELAFWRWADRLFGDVSDAAGRNPWLRPVILWGMLVLAIAGLFVWARRAFQRQRFVVRVEGQGTSMIASGSSPDWTALAQQYSAEENWREAVHCLYWASIVMLEGRGIWRRGVARTPREYLLLLRSGSAQQTALRQLTSLFERVWYGKHPIGKGDYNSALALFDALRSA
;
A
#
# COMPACT_ATOMS: atom_id res chain seq x y z
N MET A 1 -33.27 54.01 -24.40
CA MET A 1 -32.24 54.35 -25.39
C MET A 1 -31.17 53.26 -25.38
N ARG A 2 -30.97 52.60 -26.54
CA ARG A 2 -29.78 51.83 -27.03
C ARG A 2 -29.32 50.61 -26.18
N PHE A 3 -29.66 49.35 -26.49
CA PHE A 3 -29.26 48.42 -27.58
C PHE A 3 -27.75 48.16 -27.79
N ALA A 4 -27.33 46.88 -27.65
CA ALA A 4 -26.35 46.09 -28.45
C ALA A 4 -25.55 45.11 -27.53
N TRP A 5 -25.76 43.78 -27.53
CA TRP A 5 -25.38 42.70 -28.48
C TRP A 5 -23.92 42.17 -28.37
N LEU A 6 -23.81 40.82 -28.34
CA LEU A 6 -22.74 39.90 -28.83
C LEU A 6 -21.60 39.45 -27.87
N ILE A 7 -21.68 38.26 -27.24
CA ILE A 7 -21.12 36.87 -27.52
C ILE A 7 -19.55 36.79 -27.65
N PRO A 8 -18.89 35.60 -27.61
CA PRO A 8 -18.17 34.96 -26.48
C PRO A 8 -16.64 34.90 -26.67
N GLY A 9 -15.87 34.71 -25.60
CA GLY A 9 -14.40 34.55 -25.70
C GLY A 9 -13.88 33.46 -24.77
N ALA A 10 -13.60 32.30 -25.33
CA ALA A 10 -12.89 31.21 -24.67
C ALA A 10 -11.52 31.69 -24.17
N LEU A 11 -11.24 31.55 -22.88
CA LEU A 11 -9.88 31.56 -22.36
C LEU A 11 -9.54 30.16 -21.88
N GLY A 12 -8.79 29.49 -22.75
CA GLY A 12 -8.23 28.18 -22.51
C GLY A 12 -7.34 28.17 -21.26
N ILE A 13 -7.50 27.09 -20.52
CA ILE A 13 -6.61 26.66 -19.47
C ILE A 13 -5.26 26.35 -20.12
N ALA A 14 -4.30 27.27 -20.02
CA ALA A 14 -2.90 26.98 -20.27
C ALA A 14 -2.27 26.51 -18.96
N VAL A 15 -2.26 25.19 -18.74
CA VAL A 15 -1.35 24.57 -17.77
C VAL A 15 0.05 24.76 -18.35
N LEU A 16 0.74 25.84 -17.96
CA LEU A 16 2.18 25.94 -18.14
C LEU A 16 2.82 24.97 -17.15
N SER A 17 3.13 23.76 -17.62
CA SER A 17 4.12 22.92 -16.98
C SER A 17 5.49 23.60 -17.12
N CYS A 18 5.82 24.43 -16.14
CA CYS A 18 7.18 24.90 -15.98
C CYS A 18 8.02 23.71 -15.52
N GLY A 19 8.56 22.96 -16.48
CA GLY A 19 9.68 22.07 -16.25
C GLY A 19 10.84 22.91 -15.76
N ARG A 20 11.01 22.98 -14.43
CA ARG A 20 12.19 23.56 -13.78
C ARG A 20 13.41 22.75 -14.18
N THR A 21 14.00 23.10 -15.31
CA THR A 21 15.44 22.94 -15.46
C THR A 21 16.05 23.98 -14.53
N CYS A 22 16.51 23.50 -13.36
CA CYS A 22 17.29 24.32 -12.44
C CYS A 22 18.61 24.66 -13.14
N VAL A 23 18.62 25.75 -13.90
CA VAL A 23 19.86 26.40 -14.32
C VAL A 23 20.49 26.91 -13.03
N ALA A 24 21.60 26.30 -12.63
CA ALA A 24 22.38 26.72 -11.47
C ALA A 24 22.77 28.19 -11.63
N ALA A 25 22.23 29.06 -10.76
CA ALA A 25 22.64 30.46 -10.72
C ALA A 25 24.15 30.53 -10.46
N PRO A 26 24.92 31.36 -11.21
CA PRO A 26 26.36 31.48 -11.02
C PRO A 26 26.66 31.89 -9.57
N ALA A 27 27.72 31.31 -9.00
CA ALA A 27 28.15 31.58 -7.64
C ALA A 27 28.38 33.08 -7.43
N ALA A 28 27.88 33.63 -6.32
CA ALA A 28 28.21 34.99 -5.95
C ALA A 28 29.73 35.08 -5.67
N PRO A 29 30.41 36.16 -6.08
CA PRO A 29 31.84 36.31 -5.84
C PRO A 29 32.11 36.24 -4.33
N GLY A 30 32.81 35.20 -3.89
CA GLY A 30 33.17 34.96 -2.49
C GLY A 30 32.49 33.77 -1.82
N SER A 31 31.58 33.03 -2.47
CA SER A 31 30.93 31.87 -1.82
C SER A 31 31.76 30.58 -1.89
N THR A 32 31.93 29.87 -0.77
CA THR A 32 32.58 28.54 -0.74
C THR A 32 31.55 27.41 -0.88
N ILE A 33 31.87 26.36 -1.63
CA ILE A 33 31.03 25.16 -1.74
C ILE A 33 31.31 24.27 -0.53
N SER A 34 30.26 23.92 0.22
CA SER A 34 30.34 23.12 1.44
C SER A 34 29.34 21.97 1.42
N SER A 35 29.71 20.83 2.00
CA SER A 35 28.74 19.76 2.27
C SER A 35 27.82 20.14 3.42
N PHE A 36 26.72 19.42 3.58
CA PHE A 36 25.77 19.65 4.66
C PHE A 36 26.42 19.49 6.05
N ALA A 37 27.34 18.53 6.20
CA ALA A 37 28.08 18.31 7.44
C ALA A 37 29.10 19.42 7.74
N ASP A 38 29.73 19.98 6.71
CA ASP A 38 30.65 21.12 6.87
C ASP A 38 29.88 22.40 7.26
N TYR A 39 28.65 22.54 6.75
CA TYR A 39 27.77 23.65 7.08
C TYR A 39 27.31 23.61 8.54
N THR A 40 26.88 22.46 9.07
CA THR A 40 26.49 22.34 10.48
C THR A 40 27.66 22.63 11.41
N ALA A 41 28.84 22.08 11.12
CA ALA A 41 30.06 22.36 11.89
C ALA A 41 30.45 23.85 11.84
N HIS A 42 30.18 24.53 10.71
CA HIS A 42 30.42 25.96 10.60
C HIS A 42 29.45 26.77 11.47
N LEU A 43 28.16 26.44 11.51
CA LEU A 43 27.18 27.10 12.37
C LEU A 43 27.55 26.99 13.87
N ASP A 44 28.06 25.83 14.30
CA ASP A 44 28.57 25.65 15.67
C ASP A 44 29.73 26.61 15.97
N SER A 45 30.68 26.75 15.03
CA SER A 45 31.79 27.69 15.18
C SER A 45 31.33 29.15 15.23
N LEU A 46 30.27 29.52 14.50
CA LEU A 46 29.70 30.87 14.52
C LEU A 46 29.06 31.17 15.88
N ARG A 47 28.38 30.20 16.48
CA ARG A 47 27.82 30.32 17.83
C ARG A 47 28.91 30.60 18.85
N GLU A 48 30.03 29.91 18.79
CA GLU A 48 31.19 30.18 19.66
C GLU A 48 31.74 31.59 19.48
N VAL A 49 31.87 32.07 18.23
CA VAL A 49 32.32 33.43 17.94
C VAL A 49 31.39 34.47 18.57
N ILE A 50 30.07 34.26 18.51
CA ILE A 50 29.09 35.18 19.12
C ILE A 50 29.19 35.15 20.65
N LEU A 51 29.37 33.98 21.26
CA LEU A 51 29.53 33.85 22.72
C LEU A 51 30.83 34.52 23.22
N LEU A 52 31.93 34.35 22.49
CA LEU A 52 33.20 35.02 22.79
C LEU A 52 33.07 36.55 22.67
N CYS A 53 32.41 37.02 21.61
CA CYS A 53 32.11 38.44 21.41
C CYS A 53 31.21 39.01 22.52
N ARG A 54 30.25 38.21 23.04
CA ARG A 54 29.39 38.61 24.17
C ARG A 54 30.20 38.82 25.44
N ASN A 55 31.09 37.87 25.75
CA ASN A 55 31.91 37.91 26.96
C ASN A 55 32.97 39.01 26.92
N ASP A 56 33.59 39.24 25.75
CA ASP A 56 34.61 40.27 25.57
C ASP A 56 34.46 40.98 24.22
N ALA A 57 34.17 42.28 24.26
CA ALA A 57 34.02 43.09 23.05
C ALA A 57 35.30 43.16 22.20
N ALA A 58 36.49 42.93 22.80
CA ALA A 58 37.74 42.86 22.03
C ALA A 58 37.81 41.62 21.12
N GLN A 59 36.99 40.60 21.39
CA GLN A 59 36.93 39.36 20.61
C GLN A 59 35.88 39.39 19.49
N CYS A 60 35.12 40.48 19.37
CA CYS A 60 34.16 40.68 18.29
C CYS A 60 34.89 40.91 16.95
N GLN A 61 35.25 39.84 16.25
CA GLN A 61 35.94 39.89 14.96
C GLN A 61 35.04 39.34 13.86
N SER A 62 34.52 40.23 13.00
CA SER A 62 33.67 39.86 11.86
C SER A 62 34.38 39.00 10.81
N SER A 63 35.72 39.06 10.74
CA SER A 63 36.52 38.20 9.86
C SER A 63 36.42 36.71 10.19
N LYS A 64 36.16 36.35 11.47
CA LYS A 64 36.01 34.96 11.90
C LYS A 64 34.70 34.32 11.45
N VAL A 65 33.74 35.11 10.97
CA VAL A 65 32.47 34.60 10.42
C VAL A 65 32.68 33.91 9.08
N GLY A 66 33.76 34.22 8.35
CA GLY A 66 34.01 33.67 7.03
C GLY A 66 33.14 34.28 5.93
N ALA A 67 33.22 33.69 4.74
CA ALA A 67 32.46 34.10 3.57
C ALA A 67 31.12 33.35 3.48
N ASP A 68 30.22 33.81 2.61
CA ASP A 68 28.92 33.16 2.38
C ASP A 68 29.14 31.72 1.87
N GLN A 69 28.27 30.77 2.22
CA GLN A 69 28.44 29.36 1.84
C GLN A 69 27.35 28.92 0.88
N ARG A 70 27.72 28.09 -0.10
CA ARG A 70 26.79 27.42 -1.00
C ARG A 70 26.77 25.93 -0.68
N ILE A 71 25.59 25.42 -0.35
CA ILE A 71 25.40 24.04 0.09
C ILE A 71 24.84 23.20 -1.08
N GLU A 72 25.51 22.10 -1.38
CA GLU A 72 25.06 21.11 -2.36
C GLU A 72 24.39 19.90 -1.68
N PRO A 73 23.41 19.24 -2.34
CA PRO A 73 22.98 19.41 -3.74
C PRO A 73 21.86 20.44 -3.95
N GLU A 74 21.26 20.99 -2.88
CA GLU A 74 20.08 21.86 -3.01
C GLU A 74 20.39 23.24 -3.62
N GLY A 75 21.67 23.63 -3.69
CA GLY A 75 22.09 24.91 -4.26
C GLY A 75 21.71 26.12 -3.41
N PHE A 76 21.38 25.89 -2.12
CA PHE A 76 21.08 26.94 -1.17
C PHE A 76 22.34 27.76 -0.84
N THR A 77 22.20 29.08 -0.75
CA THR A 77 23.31 29.98 -0.38
C THR A 77 23.04 30.61 0.97
N ALA A 78 23.77 30.18 2.00
CA ALA A 78 23.75 30.76 3.34
C ALA A 78 24.55 32.07 3.33
N LYS A 79 23.87 33.18 3.64
CA LYS A 79 24.47 34.51 3.65
C LYS A 79 24.74 34.97 5.08
N TYR A 80 25.99 35.33 5.38
CA TYR A 80 26.42 35.75 6.71
C TYR A 80 26.72 37.25 6.81
N GLY A 81 26.34 38.04 5.80
CA GLY A 81 26.50 39.51 5.85
C GLY A 81 25.84 40.14 7.08
N TRP A 82 24.63 39.68 7.42
CA TRP A 82 23.89 40.16 8.59
C TRP A 82 24.63 39.90 9.92
N LEU A 83 25.35 38.77 10.02
CA LEU A 83 26.07 38.38 11.23
C LEU A 83 27.38 39.15 11.37
N ARG A 84 28.08 39.37 10.24
CA ARG A 84 29.26 40.25 10.19
C ARG A 84 28.91 41.65 10.65
N ASP A 85 27.81 42.21 10.14
CA ASP A 85 27.31 43.53 10.53
C ASP A 85 26.87 43.59 12.00
N ALA A 86 26.30 42.50 12.53
CA ALA A 86 25.91 42.42 13.94
C ALA A 86 27.14 42.39 14.86
N ILE A 87 28.16 41.58 14.54
CA ILE A 87 29.41 41.50 15.32
C ILE A 87 30.20 42.81 15.24
N ASP A 88 30.25 43.46 14.07
CA ASP A 88 30.97 44.73 13.90
C ASP A 88 30.34 45.87 14.71
N ARG A 89 29.01 45.95 14.76
CA ARG A 89 28.29 46.92 15.61
C ARG A 89 28.52 46.66 17.10
N SER A 90 28.60 45.39 17.50
CA SER A 90 28.81 44.99 18.89
C SER A 90 30.23 45.18 19.42
N LYS A 91 31.17 45.68 18.60
CA LYS A 91 32.50 46.11 19.04
C LYS A 91 32.44 47.34 19.94
N ASP A 92 31.44 48.21 19.74
CA ASP A 92 31.27 49.40 20.56
C ASP A 92 30.66 49.02 21.92
N LYS A 93 31.45 49.17 22.99
CA LYS A 93 31.02 48.88 24.37
C LYS A 93 29.96 49.85 24.88
N ALA A 94 29.84 51.05 24.28
CA ALA A 94 28.84 52.05 24.68
C ALA A 94 27.46 51.81 24.04
N LEU A 95 27.34 50.81 23.15
CA LEU A 95 26.10 50.51 22.47
C LEU A 95 25.07 49.91 23.43
N LYS A 96 24.00 50.68 23.71
CA LYS A 96 22.95 50.32 24.67
C LYS A 96 22.24 49.01 24.36
N ASP A 97 22.11 48.67 23.07
CA ASP A 97 21.39 47.47 22.61
C ASP A 97 22.34 46.31 22.23
N ARG A 98 23.62 46.37 22.61
CA ARG A 98 24.64 45.36 22.26
C ARG A 98 24.20 43.94 22.60
N ASP A 99 23.73 43.74 23.83
CA ASP A 99 23.34 42.40 24.29
C ASP A 99 22.09 41.90 23.55
N ALA A 100 21.13 42.79 23.25
CA ALA A 100 19.96 42.45 22.46
C ALA A 100 20.31 42.05 21.02
N ILE A 101 21.28 42.73 20.39
CA ILE A 101 21.78 42.39 19.06
C ILE A 101 22.44 41.00 19.07
N LEU A 102 23.30 40.73 20.05
CA LEU A 102 23.97 39.43 20.16
C LEU A 102 23.00 38.30 20.50
N ASP A 103 22.01 38.53 21.36
CA ASP A 103 20.97 37.56 21.68
C ASP A 103 20.09 37.25 20.46
N SER A 104 19.76 38.27 19.65
CA SER A 104 19.04 38.05 18.38
C SER A 104 19.87 37.26 17.37
N ALA A 105 21.19 37.48 17.35
CA ALA A 105 22.12 36.73 16.49
C ALA A 105 22.25 35.27 16.95
N LEU A 106 22.37 35.02 18.26
CA LEU A 106 22.37 33.66 18.82
C LEU A 106 21.07 32.93 18.51
N THR A 107 19.94 33.60 18.66
CA THR A 107 18.62 33.01 18.38
C THR A 107 18.52 32.60 16.92
N ARG A 108 18.93 33.49 16.00
CA ARG A 108 18.88 33.22 14.57
C ARG A 108 19.82 32.09 14.15
N VAL A 109 21.07 32.10 14.61
CA VAL A 109 22.02 31.00 14.35
C VAL A 109 21.48 29.69 14.93
N GLY A 110 20.90 29.69 16.13
CA GLY A 110 20.33 28.49 16.73
C GLY A 110 19.13 27.91 15.96
N VAL A 111 18.29 28.77 15.35
CA VAL A 111 17.22 28.32 14.45
C VAL A 111 17.82 27.68 13.20
N GLU A 112 18.77 28.36 12.53
CA GLU A 112 19.46 27.86 11.34
C GLU A 112 20.21 26.54 11.64
N GLU A 113 20.80 26.40 12.84
CA GLU A 113 21.46 25.18 13.35
C GLU A 113 20.46 24.03 13.52
N SER A 114 19.31 24.30 14.14
CA SER A 114 18.27 23.27 14.37
C SER A 114 17.62 22.76 13.08
N GLU A 115 17.35 23.66 12.13
CA GLU A 115 16.87 23.31 10.81
C GLU A 115 17.94 22.56 10.02
N ALA A 116 19.21 22.95 10.21
CA ALA A 116 20.31 22.26 9.57
C ALA A 116 20.40 20.81 10.08
N HIS A 117 20.50 20.58 11.39
CA HIS A 117 20.57 19.23 11.96
C HIS A 117 19.40 18.33 11.52
N GLN A 118 18.17 18.84 11.47
CA GLN A 118 17.02 18.08 10.96
C GLN A 118 17.19 17.64 9.50
N ASN A 119 17.75 18.51 8.65
CA ASN A 119 18.02 18.19 7.25
C ASN A 119 19.23 17.25 7.09
N ALA A 120 20.23 17.35 7.98
CA ALA A 120 21.35 16.41 8.05
C ALA A 120 20.86 15.00 8.40
N ASP A 121 19.97 14.91 9.39
CA ASP A 121 19.34 13.67 9.83
C ASP A 121 18.42 13.10 8.74
N ALA A 122 17.70 13.95 8.00
CA ALA A 122 16.90 13.53 6.85
C ALA A 122 17.78 12.97 5.71
N ALA A 123 18.90 13.63 5.40
CA ALA A 123 19.88 13.13 4.43
C ALA A 123 20.55 11.82 4.88
N GLY A 124 20.81 11.68 6.19
CA GLY A 124 21.27 10.44 6.82
C GLY A 124 20.22 9.33 6.74
N PHE A 125 18.94 9.67 6.94
CA PHE A 125 17.82 8.77 6.80
C PHE A 125 17.65 8.28 5.35
N ASP A 126 17.87 9.13 4.35
CA ASP A 126 17.87 8.72 2.95
C ASP A 126 19.00 7.75 2.62
N ASN A 127 20.17 7.91 3.24
CA ASN A 127 21.25 6.92 3.13
C ASN A 127 20.87 5.61 3.82
N ALA A 128 20.38 5.66 5.07
CA ALA A 128 19.92 4.49 5.80
C ALA A 128 18.81 3.73 5.05
N ARG A 129 17.88 4.46 4.42
CA ARG A 129 16.81 3.91 3.60
C ARG A 129 17.33 3.26 2.33
N ARG A 130 18.34 3.83 1.67
CA ARG A 130 19.00 3.21 0.52
C ARG A 130 19.67 1.89 0.90
N VAL A 131 20.43 1.88 2.00
CA VAL A 131 21.06 0.67 2.53
C VAL A 131 20.00 -0.38 2.93
N ALA A 132 18.92 0.03 3.60
CA ALA A 132 17.83 -0.87 3.94
C ALA A 132 17.15 -1.48 2.70
N ASN A 133 16.89 -0.66 1.66
CA ASN A 133 16.32 -1.14 0.41
C ASN A 133 17.24 -2.11 -0.33
N ASP A 134 18.56 -1.87 -0.29
CA ASP A 134 19.56 -2.78 -0.87
C ASP A 134 19.56 -4.13 -0.16
N ILE A 135 19.53 -4.14 1.17
CA ILE A 135 19.39 -5.36 1.98
C ILE A 135 18.08 -6.08 1.65
N LEU A 136 16.96 -5.35 1.63
CA LEU A 136 15.63 -5.89 1.31
C LEU A 136 15.51 -6.40 -0.13
N ALA A 137 16.36 -5.94 -1.05
CA ALA A 137 16.42 -6.43 -2.41
C ALA A 137 17.13 -7.80 -2.52
N THR A 138 17.79 -8.28 -1.47
CA THR A 138 18.46 -9.59 -1.45
C THR A 138 17.42 -10.73 -1.56
N PRO A 139 17.70 -11.83 -2.31
CA PRO A 139 16.73 -12.91 -2.59
C PRO A 139 16.12 -13.58 -1.34
N GLU A 140 16.80 -13.49 -0.21
CA GLU A 140 16.35 -14.00 1.08
C GLU A 140 15.20 -13.19 1.71
N PHE A 141 15.11 -11.88 1.41
CA PHE A 141 14.06 -10.99 1.91
C PHE A 141 12.90 -10.79 0.92
N GLN A 142 13.09 -11.16 -0.35
CA GLN A 142 12.04 -11.10 -1.38
C GLN A 142 10.89 -12.11 -1.18
N ARG A 143 10.98 -13.01 -0.19
CA ARG A 143 9.90 -13.96 0.14
C ARG A 143 8.67 -13.32 0.77
N VAL A 144 8.75 -12.07 1.22
CA VAL A 144 7.59 -11.31 1.70
C VAL A 144 7.19 -10.33 0.61
N GLN A 145 6.30 -10.77 -0.29
CA GLN A 145 5.70 -9.89 -1.29
C GLN A 145 4.94 -8.77 -0.55
N GLY A 146 5.22 -7.52 -0.94
CA GLY A 146 4.50 -6.35 -0.41
C GLY A 146 2.99 -6.42 -0.65
N PRO A 147 2.23 -5.49 -0.05
CA PRO A 147 0.77 -5.52 -0.09
C PRO A 147 0.28 -5.69 -1.52
N SER A 148 -0.53 -6.72 -1.72
CA SER A 148 -0.96 -7.12 -3.05
C SER A 148 -1.63 -5.95 -3.77
N TRP A 149 -1.59 -5.94 -5.11
CA TRP A 149 -2.28 -4.92 -5.90
C TRP A 149 -3.76 -4.78 -5.48
N TRP A 150 -4.36 -5.86 -4.97
CA TRP A 150 -5.70 -5.88 -4.40
C TRP A 150 -5.83 -5.10 -3.09
N GLU A 151 -4.88 -5.26 -2.16
CA GLU A 151 -4.85 -4.49 -0.91
C GLU A 151 -4.71 -2.99 -1.19
N GLN A 152 -3.91 -2.60 -2.18
CA GLN A 152 -3.75 -1.20 -2.56
C GLN A 152 -5.02 -0.59 -3.15
N LYS A 153 -5.81 -1.39 -3.89
CA LYS A 153 -7.11 -0.96 -4.44
C LYS A 153 -8.20 -0.91 -3.38
N GLU A 154 -8.19 -1.83 -2.42
CA GLU A 154 -9.11 -1.83 -1.29
C GLU A 154 -8.93 -0.56 -0.44
N LEU A 155 -7.69 -0.19 -0.10
CA LEU A 155 -7.39 1.04 0.63
C LEU A 155 -7.76 2.32 -0.13
N ALA A 156 -7.72 2.31 -1.46
CA ALA A 156 -8.18 3.44 -2.27
C ALA A 156 -9.71 3.53 -2.31
N PHE A 157 -10.39 2.39 -2.38
CA PHE A 157 -11.85 2.31 -2.40
C PHE A 157 -12.47 2.79 -1.09
N TRP A 158 -11.98 2.33 0.06
CA TRP A 158 -12.50 2.73 1.37
C TRP A 158 -12.34 4.24 1.61
N ARG A 159 -11.18 4.81 1.27
CA ARG A 159 -10.97 6.26 1.36
C ARG A 159 -11.89 7.08 0.46
N TRP A 160 -12.21 6.57 -0.73
CA TRP A 160 -13.18 7.20 -1.61
C TRP A 160 -14.61 7.08 -1.07
N ALA A 161 -14.97 5.91 -0.53
CA ALA A 161 -16.27 5.67 0.08
C ALA A 161 -16.50 6.59 1.29
N ASP A 162 -15.53 6.70 2.19
CA ASP A 162 -15.62 7.56 3.37
C ASP A 162 -15.84 9.04 3.01
N ARG A 163 -15.19 9.53 1.94
CA ARG A 163 -15.41 10.90 1.45
C ARG A 163 -16.83 11.08 0.91
N LEU A 164 -17.31 10.14 0.12
CA LEU A 164 -18.66 10.19 -0.42
C LEU A 164 -19.73 10.13 0.67
N PHE A 165 -19.59 9.24 1.64
CA PHE A 165 -20.52 9.15 2.76
C PHE A 165 -20.43 10.39 3.67
N GLY A 166 -19.23 10.92 3.89
CA GLY A 166 -19.01 12.18 4.61
C GLY A 166 -19.72 13.36 3.94
N ASP A 167 -19.44 13.60 2.66
CA ASP A 167 -20.03 14.70 1.88
C ASP A 167 -21.56 14.61 1.78
N VAL A 168 -22.09 13.39 1.63
CA VAL A 168 -23.55 13.16 1.59
C VAL A 168 -24.17 13.40 2.97
N SER A 169 -23.51 13.03 4.06
CA SER A 169 -24.01 13.26 5.42
C SER A 169 -23.99 14.74 5.81
N ASP A 170 -22.95 15.48 5.43
CA ASP A 170 -22.85 16.93 5.62
C ASP A 170 -23.88 17.69 4.77
N ALA A 171 -24.13 17.24 3.54
CA ALA A 171 -25.18 17.80 2.68
C ALA A 171 -26.59 17.48 3.22
N ALA A 172 -26.80 16.29 3.81
CA ALA A 172 -28.06 15.90 4.44
C ALA A 172 -28.35 16.71 5.72
N GLY A 173 -27.32 17.06 6.49
CA GLY A 173 -27.44 17.91 7.68
C GLY A 173 -27.75 19.37 7.35
N ARG A 174 -27.31 19.86 6.18
CA ARG A 174 -27.47 21.27 5.76
C ARG A 174 -28.83 21.58 5.14
N ASN A 175 -29.55 20.59 4.61
CA ASN A 175 -30.82 20.81 3.93
C ASN A 175 -31.87 19.73 4.27
N PRO A 176 -32.92 20.04 5.08
CA PRO A 176 -33.84 19.04 5.65
C PRO A 176 -34.60 18.19 4.62
N TRP A 177 -34.87 18.72 3.42
CA TRP A 177 -35.56 18.01 2.35
C TRP A 177 -34.70 16.97 1.62
N LEU A 178 -33.37 17.05 1.73
CA LEU A 178 -32.47 16.05 1.14
C LEU A 178 -32.47 14.74 1.93
N ARG A 179 -32.80 14.78 3.22
CA ARG A 179 -32.84 13.60 4.09
C ARG A 179 -33.77 12.49 3.58
N PRO A 180 -35.05 12.75 3.25
CA PRO A 180 -35.91 11.72 2.66
C PRO A 180 -35.43 11.27 1.28
N VAL A 181 -34.90 12.17 0.45
CA VAL A 181 -34.37 11.81 -0.88
C VAL A 181 -33.18 10.86 -0.78
N ILE A 182 -32.28 11.08 0.18
CA ILE A 182 -31.12 10.21 0.44
C ILE A 182 -31.57 8.87 1.01
N LEU A 183 -32.53 8.84 1.94
CA LEU A 183 -33.06 7.59 2.50
C LEU A 183 -33.74 6.72 1.43
N TRP A 184 -34.64 7.31 0.63
CA TRP A 184 -35.30 6.61 -0.46
C TRP A 184 -34.32 6.25 -1.57
N GLY A 185 -33.36 7.11 -1.89
CA GLY A 185 -32.28 6.83 -2.84
C GLY A 185 -31.41 5.66 -2.42
N MET A 186 -31.01 5.60 -1.15
CA MET A 186 -30.22 4.50 -0.59
C MET A 186 -31.02 3.20 -0.55
N LEU A 187 -32.32 3.26 -0.24
CA LEU A 187 -33.22 2.10 -0.30
C LEU A 187 -33.34 1.56 -1.73
N VAL A 188 -33.58 2.44 -2.71
CA VAL A 188 -33.66 2.06 -4.13
C VAL A 188 -32.33 1.49 -4.61
N LEU A 189 -31.20 2.09 -4.22
CA LEU A 189 -29.86 1.59 -4.55
C LEU A 189 -29.60 0.21 -3.92
N ALA A 190 -30.03 -0.01 -2.68
CA ALA A 190 -29.91 -1.29 -2.01
C ALA A 190 -30.77 -2.38 -2.69
N ILE A 191 -32.01 -2.05 -3.09
CA ILE A 191 -32.88 -2.96 -3.84
C ILE A 191 -32.29 -3.24 -5.22
N ALA A 192 -31.80 -2.22 -5.93
CA ALA A 192 -31.15 -2.40 -7.23
C ALA A 192 -29.86 -3.23 -7.12
N GLY A 193 -29.05 -3.01 -6.08
CA GLY A 193 -27.86 -3.78 -5.76
C GLY A 193 -28.19 -5.24 -5.44
N LEU A 194 -29.22 -5.49 -4.63
CA LEU A 194 -29.73 -6.82 -4.34
C LEU A 194 -30.25 -7.50 -5.60
N PHE A 195 -30.96 -6.79 -6.46
CA PHE A 195 -31.46 -7.31 -7.72
C PHE A 195 -30.33 -7.63 -8.72
N VAL A 196 -29.32 -6.78 -8.82
CA VAL A 196 -28.10 -7.03 -9.60
C VAL A 196 -27.32 -8.20 -9.01
N TRP A 197 -27.16 -8.28 -7.69
CA TRP A 197 -26.51 -9.39 -7.00
C TRP A 197 -27.26 -10.70 -7.22
N ALA A 198 -28.59 -10.71 -7.06
CA ALA A 198 -29.44 -11.87 -7.33
C ALA A 198 -29.35 -12.27 -8.80
N ARG A 199 -29.44 -11.33 -9.74
CA ARG A 199 -29.21 -11.61 -11.16
C ARG A 199 -27.82 -12.13 -11.43
N ARG A 200 -26.77 -11.60 -10.80
CA ARG A 200 -25.39 -12.05 -10.99
C ARG A 200 -25.15 -13.40 -10.31
N ALA A 201 -25.83 -13.71 -9.21
CA ALA A 201 -25.79 -15.01 -8.55
C ALA A 201 -26.50 -16.07 -9.41
N PHE A 202 -27.70 -15.76 -9.92
CA PHE A 202 -28.42 -16.62 -10.87
C PHE A 202 -27.71 -16.74 -12.22
N GLN A 203 -27.08 -15.66 -12.70
CA GLN A 203 -26.26 -15.73 -13.91
C GLN A 203 -24.97 -16.49 -13.65
N ARG A 204 -24.30 -16.37 -12.49
CA ARG A 204 -23.17 -17.24 -12.11
C ARG A 204 -23.61 -18.70 -12.02
N GLN A 205 -24.79 -19.00 -11.52
CA GLN A 205 -25.36 -20.35 -11.56
C GLN A 205 -25.60 -20.85 -13.00
N ARG A 206 -25.89 -19.95 -13.96
CA ARG A 206 -25.98 -20.29 -15.39
C ARG A 206 -24.65 -20.17 -16.17
N PHE A 207 -23.67 -19.42 -15.66
CA PHE A 207 -22.35 -19.17 -16.27
C PHE A 207 -21.27 -20.12 -15.75
N VAL A 208 -21.49 -20.84 -14.64
CA VAL A 208 -20.64 -22.00 -14.27
C VAL A 208 -20.79 -23.15 -15.30
N VAL A 209 -21.76 -23.06 -16.21
CA VAL A 209 -21.89 -23.94 -17.39
C VAL A 209 -21.14 -23.39 -18.62
N ARG A 210 -20.31 -22.33 -18.48
CA ARG A 210 -19.49 -21.83 -19.60
C ARG A 210 -18.14 -21.31 -19.13
N VAL A 211 -17.17 -22.22 -19.15
CA VAL A 211 -15.73 -22.05 -19.44
C VAL A 211 -15.15 -20.65 -19.20
N GLU A 212 -14.22 -20.53 -18.25
CA GLU A 212 -12.82 -20.13 -18.54
C GLU A 212 -11.98 -20.33 -17.28
N GLY A 213 -10.84 -20.99 -17.43
CA GLY A 213 -9.93 -21.32 -16.33
C GLY A 213 -9.31 -20.09 -15.68
N GLN A 214 -9.25 -20.11 -14.35
CA GLN A 214 -8.13 -19.66 -13.52
C GLN A 214 -8.46 -20.01 -12.07
N GLY A 215 -7.54 -20.73 -11.45
CA GLY A 215 -7.75 -21.32 -10.13
C GLY A 215 -8.00 -20.28 -9.06
N THR A 216 -9.13 -20.42 -8.37
CA THR A 216 -9.32 -19.83 -7.04
C THR A 216 -10.12 -20.82 -6.19
N SER A 217 -9.57 -21.11 -5.01
CA SER A 217 -10.09 -22.00 -3.99
C SER A 217 -11.58 -21.78 -3.72
N MET A 218 -12.40 -22.78 -4.08
CA MET A 218 -13.82 -22.79 -3.78
C MET A 218 -14.06 -23.67 -2.54
N ILE A 219 -13.85 -23.10 -1.36
CA ILE A 219 -14.54 -23.54 -0.15
C ILE A 219 -15.27 -22.31 0.39
N ALA A 220 -16.45 -22.05 -0.17
CA ALA A 220 -17.35 -21.01 0.33
C ALA A 220 -18.76 -21.61 0.49
N SER A 221 -19.07 -21.86 1.77
CA SER A 221 -20.33 -22.26 2.36
C SER A 221 -21.55 -21.55 1.77
N GLY A 222 -22.60 -22.31 1.45
CA GLY A 222 -23.96 -21.80 1.21
C GLY A 222 -24.85 -22.71 0.36
N SER A 223 -24.27 -23.35 -0.65
CA SER A 223 -24.88 -24.43 -1.43
C SER A 223 -23.70 -25.19 -2.03
N SER A 224 -23.43 -26.39 -1.53
CA SER A 224 -22.31 -27.18 -2.08
C SER A 224 -22.66 -27.49 -3.54
N PRO A 225 -21.81 -27.15 -4.52
CA PRO A 225 -22.00 -27.57 -5.90
C PRO A 225 -22.28 -29.07 -5.95
N ASP A 226 -23.12 -29.52 -6.88
CA ASP A 226 -23.30 -30.95 -7.10
C ASP A 226 -22.04 -31.53 -7.76
N TRP A 227 -21.07 -31.88 -6.91
CA TRP A 227 -19.74 -32.30 -7.33
C TRP A 227 -19.75 -33.58 -8.17
N THR A 228 -20.75 -34.44 -8.00
CA THR A 228 -20.89 -35.65 -8.84
C THR A 228 -21.36 -35.28 -10.25
N ALA A 229 -22.31 -34.35 -10.38
CA ALA A 229 -22.74 -33.82 -11.68
C ALA A 229 -21.59 -33.14 -12.42
N LEU A 230 -20.78 -32.33 -11.71
CA LEU A 230 -19.57 -31.71 -12.28
C LEU A 230 -18.54 -32.75 -12.72
N ALA A 231 -18.32 -33.80 -11.92
CA ALA A 231 -17.42 -34.89 -12.29
C ALA A 231 -17.87 -35.61 -13.56
N GLN A 232 -19.17 -35.78 -13.76
CA GLN A 232 -19.74 -36.39 -14.96
C GLN A 232 -19.61 -35.47 -16.18
N GLN A 233 -19.77 -34.16 -15.99
CA GLN A 233 -19.57 -33.19 -17.06
C GLN A 233 -18.11 -33.17 -17.52
N TYR A 234 -17.15 -33.05 -16.60
CA TYR A 234 -15.73 -33.02 -16.94
C TYR A 234 -15.24 -34.33 -17.57
N SER A 235 -15.81 -35.48 -17.18
CA SER A 235 -15.46 -36.75 -17.83
C SER A 235 -16.04 -36.86 -19.24
N ALA A 236 -17.19 -36.24 -19.53
CA ALA A 236 -17.73 -36.14 -20.89
C ALA A 236 -16.90 -35.20 -21.78
N GLU A 237 -16.28 -34.18 -21.20
CA GLU A 237 -15.35 -33.26 -21.86
C GLU A 237 -13.90 -33.82 -21.96
N GLU A 238 -13.68 -35.07 -21.53
CA GLU A 238 -12.36 -35.72 -21.43
C GLU A 238 -11.35 -34.97 -20.54
N ASN A 239 -11.84 -34.09 -19.67
CA ASN A 239 -11.05 -33.39 -18.68
C ASN A 239 -10.92 -34.24 -17.40
N TRP A 240 -10.10 -35.28 -17.49
CA TRP A 240 -9.95 -36.30 -16.45
C TRP A 240 -9.46 -35.74 -15.11
N ARG A 241 -8.57 -34.74 -15.16
CA ARG A 241 -8.00 -34.09 -13.98
C ARG A 241 -9.08 -33.40 -13.14
N GLU A 242 -9.92 -32.63 -13.79
CA GLU A 242 -11.01 -31.89 -13.15
C GLU A 242 -12.09 -32.86 -12.67
N ALA A 243 -12.37 -33.91 -13.46
CA ALA A 243 -13.31 -34.96 -13.08
C ALA A 243 -12.91 -35.69 -11.78
N VAL A 244 -11.63 -36.06 -11.63
CA VAL A 244 -11.10 -36.67 -10.40
C VAL A 244 -11.11 -35.69 -9.22
N HIS A 245 -10.78 -34.42 -9.46
CA HIS A 245 -10.86 -33.37 -8.44
C HIS A 245 -12.30 -33.23 -7.89
N CYS A 246 -13.29 -33.22 -8.78
CA CYS A 246 -14.71 -33.18 -8.40
C CYS A 246 -15.14 -34.43 -7.61
N LEU A 247 -14.72 -35.65 -8.01
CA LEU A 247 -15.03 -36.87 -7.27
C LEU A 247 -14.45 -36.89 -5.85
N TYR A 248 -13.23 -36.37 -5.68
CA TYR A 248 -12.63 -36.24 -4.36
C TYR A 248 -13.48 -35.32 -3.45
N TRP A 249 -13.84 -34.12 -3.92
CA TRP A 249 -14.68 -33.21 -3.13
C TRP A 249 -16.09 -33.73 -2.91
N ALA A 250 -16.67 -34.44 -3.87
CA ALA A 250 -17.94 -35.15 -3.69
C ALA A 250 -17.86 -36.13 -2.50
N SER A 251 -16.75 -36.86 -2.38
CA SER A 251 -16.50 -37.79 -1.26
C SER A 251 -16.45 -37.07 0.08
N ILE A 252 -15.73 -35.95 0.15
CA ILE A 252 -15.59 -35.17 1.39
C ILE A 252 -16.93 -34.58 1.82
N VAL A 253 -17.67 -33.96 0.90
CA VAL A 253 -18.99 -33.37 1.19
C VAL A 253 -20.00 -34.45 1.61
N MET A 254 -19.96 -35.62 0.96
CA MET A 254 -20.81 -36.75 1.33
C MET A 254 -20.52 -37.24 2.76
N LEU A 255 -19.24 -37.44 3.11
CA LEU A 255 -18.84 -37.88 4.45
C LEU A 255 -19.11 -36.81 5.52
N GLU A 256 -19.00 -35.54 5.17
CA GLU A 256 -19.43 -34.43 6.02
C GLU A 256 -20.95 -34.48 6.27
N GLY A 257 -21.74 -34.74 5.23
CA GLY A 257 -23.20 -34.90 5.34
C GLY A 257 -23.63 -36.08 6.23
N ARG A 258 -22.78 -37.11 6.35
CA ARG A 258 -22.95 -38.23 7.30
C ARG A 258 -22.55 -37.89 8.75
N GLY A 259 -22.05 -36.68 9.00
CA GLY A 259 -21.65 -36.24 10.33
C GLY A 259 -20.32 -36.83 10.82
N ILE A 260 -19.47 -37.36 9.94
CA ILE A 260 -18.15 -37.90 10.31
C ILE A 260 -17.26 -36.79 10.91
N TRP A 261 -17.45 -35.55 10.49
CA TRP A 261 -16.71 -34.40 11.01
C TRP A 261 -17.51 -33.10 10.96
N ARG A 262 -17.04 -32.09 11.70
CA ARG A 262 -17.65 -30.76 11.74
C ARG A 262 -17.32 -29.93 10.50
N ARG A 263 -18.35 -29.30 9.92
CA ARG A 263 -18.29 -28.29 8.85
C ARG A 263 -17.48 -27.08 9.29
N GLY A 264 -16.72 -26.48 8.36
CA GLY A 264 -16.12 -25.15 8.54
C GLY A 264 -14.68 -25.11 9.03
N VAL A 265 -14.02 -26.25 9.22
CA VAL A 265 -12.56 -26.29 9.47
C VAL A 265 -11.86 -26.70 8.19
N ALA A 266 -11.01 -25.83 7.67
CA ALA A 266 -10.11 -26.14 6.56
C ALA A 266 -9.12 -27.22 7.00
N ARG A 267 -9.04 -28.31 6.25
CA ARG A 267 -8.17 -29.47 6.54
C ARG A 267 -7.40 -29.88 5.31
N THR A 268 -6.20 -30.41 5.51
CA THR A 268 -5.45 -31.03 4.42
C THR A 268 -6.09 -32.36 4.00
N PRO A 269 -5.91 -32.81 2.73
CA PRO A 269 -6.47 -34.09 2.29
C PRO A 269 -6.11 -35.30 3.17
N ARG A 270 -4.90 -35.31 3.73
CA ARG A 270 -4.43 -36.39 4.62
C ARG A 270 -5.04 -36.31 6.02
N GLU A 271 -5.38 -35.13 6.51
CA GLU A 271 -6.03 -34.98 7.82
C GLU A 271 -7.41 -35.63 7.85
N TYR A 272 -8.15 -35.65 6.73
CA TYR A 272 -9.44 -36.35 6.66
C TYR A 272 -9.30 -37.86 6.92
N LEU A 273 -8.16 -38.47 6.57
CA LEU A 273 -7.92 -39.89 6.82
C LEU A 273 -7.77 -40.23 8.30
N LEU A 274 -7.30 -39.26 9.10
CA LEU A 274 -7.12 -39.41 10.54
C LEU A 274 -8.46 -39.38 11.30
N LEU A 275 -9.51 -38.84 10.67
CA LEU A 275 -10.85 -38.77 11.25
C LEU A 275 -11.65 -40.06 11.08
N LEU A 276 -11.20 -40.96 10.21
CA LEU A 276 -11.81 -42.27 10.00
C LEU A 276 -11.15 -43.33 10.89
N ARG A 277 -11.95 -44.34 11.28
CA ARG A 277 -11.43 -45.48 12.06
C ARG A 277 -10.31 -46.18 11.31
N SER A 278 -9.17 -46.34 11.98
CA SER A 278 -8.01 -47.06 11.44
C SER A 278 -8.39 -48.46 10.98
N GLY A 279 -8.01 -48.81 9.75
CA GLY A 279 -8.28 -50.14 9.16
C GLY A 279 -9.71 -50.35 8.65
N SER A 280 -10.57 -49.33 8.66
CA SER A 280 -11.90 -49.44 8.05
C SER A 280 -11.83 -49.47 6.51
N ALA A 281 -12.83 -50.12 5.89
CA ALA A 281 -12.99 -50.10 4.43
C ALA A 281 -13.11 -48.66 3.89
N GLN A 282 -13.84 -47.79 4.62
CA GLN A 282 -13.97 -46.36 4.30
C GLN A 282 -12.61 -45.65 4.34
N GLN A 283 -11.80 -45.87 5.37
CA GLN A 283 -10.46 -45.26 5.43
C GLN A 283 -9.56 -45.74 4.29
N THR A 284 -9.66 -47.02 3.93
CA THR A 284 -8.86 -47.59 2.84
C THR A 284 -9.26 -47.01 1.48
N ALA A 285 -10.56 -46.93 1.19
CA ALA A 285 -11.07 -46.34 -0.04
C ALA A 285 -10.74 -44.84 -0.14
N LEU A 286 -10.95 -44.08 0.95
CA LEU A 286 -10.61 -42.65 0.97
C LEU A 286 -9.10 -42.45 0.82
N ARG A 287 -8.26 -43.28 1.44
CA ARG A 287 -6.79 -43.19 1.30
C ARG A 287 -6.34 -43.37 -0.15
N GLN A 288 -6.89 -44.34 -0.86
CA GLN A 288 -6.58 -44.57 -2.26
C GLN A 288 -7.03 -43.38 -3.13
N LEU A 289 -8.23 -42.86 -2.88
CA LEU A 289 -8.75 -41.71 -3.61
C LEU A 289 -7.93 -40.43 -3.33
N THR A 290 -7.57 -40.18 -2.06
CA THR A 290 -6.68 -39.08 -1.67
C THR A 290 -5.32 -39.19 -2.35
N SER A 291 -4.73 -40.39 -2.44
CA SER A 291 -3.44 -40.58 -3.11
C SER A 291 -3.51 -40.27 -4.61
N LEU A 292 -4.58 -40.70 -5.27
CA LEU A 292 -4.83 -40.38 -6.69
C LEU A 292 -5.00 -38.87 -6.88
N PHE A 293 -5.84 -38.26 -6.05
CA PHE A 293 -6.07 -36.81 -6.03
C PHE A 293 -4.76 -36.03 -5.85
N GLU A 294 -3.94 -36.38 -4.86
CA GLU A 294 -2.68 -35.68 -4.59
C GLU A 294 -1.71 -35.79 -5.77
N ARG A 295 -1.62 -36.96 -6.39
CA ARG A 295 -0.76 -37.20 -7.56
C ARG A 295 -1.20 -36.38 -8.78
N VAL A 296 -2.51 -36.33 -9.02
CA VAL A 296 -3.11 -35.58 -10.13
C VAL A 296 -2.99 -34.08 -9.90
N TRP A 297 -3.44 -33.62 -8.73
CA TRP A 297 -3.61 -32.20 -8.47
C TRP A 297 -2.28 -31.51 -8.13
N TYR A 298 -1.58 -32.02 -7.13
CA TYR A 298 -0.31 -31.45 -6.69
C TYR A 298 0.86 -31.95 -7.52
N GLY A 299 0.89 -33.25 -7.84
CA GLY A 299 1.94 -33.86 -8.65
C GLY A 299 1.87 -33.54 -10.14
N LYS A 300 0.77 -32.91 -10.61
CA LYS A 300 0.52 -32.60 -12.03
C LYS A 300 0.72 -33.80 -12.96
N HIS A 301 0.49 -35.01 -12.45
CA HIS A 301 0.66 -36.21 -13.24
C HIS A 301 -0.43 -36.30 -14.32
N PRO A 302 -0.07 -36.58 -15.59
CA PRO A 302 -1.08 -36.80 -16.62
C PRO A 302 -1.91 -38.03 -16.26
N ILE A 303 -3.22 -37.93 -16.43
CA ILE A 303 -4.15 -39.04 -16.19
C ILE A 303 -5.12 -39.20 -17.33
N GLY A 304 -5.68 -40.39 -17.44
CA GLY A 304 -6.67 -40.75 -18.44
C GLY A 304 -7.97 -41.29 -17.86
N LYS A 305 -8.81 -41.78 -18.77
CA LYS A 305 -10.09 -42.41 -18.44
C LYS A 305 -9.98 -43.56 -17.43
N GLY A 306 -8.89 -44.33 -17.48
CA GLY A 306 -8.65 -45.44 -16.54
C GLY A 306 -8.57 -44.97 -15.09
N ASP A 307 -7.81 -43.91 -14.83
CA ASP A 307 -7.66 -43.30 -13.52
C ASP A 307 -8.99 -42.73 -13.00
N TYR A 308 -9.75 -42.07 -13.88
CA TYR A 308 -11.09 -41.59 -13.56
C TYR A 308 -12.03 -42.73 -13.16
N ASN A 309 -12.04 -43.83 -13.89
CA ASN A 309 -12.87 -44.99 -13.56
C ASN A 309 -12.47 -45.61 -12.21
N SER A 310 -11.17 -45.65 -11.90
CA SER A 310 -10.68 -46.07 -10.58
C SER A 310 -11.13 -45.11 -9.48
N ALA A 311 -11.06 -43.80 -9.71
CA ALA A 311 -11.55 -42.79 -8.78
C ALA A 311 -13.06 -42.95 -8.51
N LEU A 312 -13.84 -43.19 -9.57
CA LEU A 312 -15.28 -43.38 -9.50
C LEU A 312 -15.65 -44.63 -8.69
N ALA A 313 -14.95 -45.75 -8.93
CA ALA A 313 -15.16 -46.98 -8.16
C ALA A 313 -14.86 -46.77 -6.66
N LEU A 314 -13.83 -45.99 -6.32
CA LEU A 314 -13.51 -45.65 -4.93
C LEU A 314 -14.58 -44.75 -4.30
N PHE A 315 -15.08 -43.77 -5.04
CA PHE A 315 -16.19 -42.94 -4.61
C PHE A 315 -17.45 -43.77 -4.35
N ASP A 316 -17.80 -44.69 -5.25
CA ASP A 316 -18.96 -45.57 -5.07
C ASP A 316 -18.79 -46.51 -3.87
N ALA A 317 -17.59 -47.04 -3.64
CA ALA A 317 -17.29 -47.85 -2.46
C ALA A 317 -17.49 -47.06 -1.16
N LEU A 318 -17.05 -45.79 -1.12
CA LEU A 318 -17.31 -44.88 0.02
C LEU A 318 -18.80 -44.59 0.20
N ARG A 319 -19.53 -44.49 -0.91
CA ARG A 319 -20.97 -44.24 -0.90
C ARG A 319 -21.76 -45.42 -0.37
N SER A 320 -21.33 -46.66 -0.66
CA SER A 320 -21.99 -47.87 -0.18
C SER A 320 -21.64 -48.29 1.25
N ALA A 321 -20.54 -47.77 1.82
CA ALA A 321 -20.03 -48.16 3.14
C ALA A 321 -20.59 -47.30 4.27
#